data_AF-A0A954WZ20-F1
#
_entry.id   AF-A0A954WZ20-F1
#
_cell.length_a   1.000
_cell.length_b   1.000
_cell.length_c   1.000
_cell.angle_alpha   90.00
_cell.angle_beta   90.00
_cell.angle_gamma   90.00
#
_symmetry.space_group_name_H-M   'P 1'
#
loop_
_entity.id
_entity.type
_entity.pdbx_description
1 polymer ?
#
loop_
_entity_poly.entity_id
_entity_poly.type
_entity_poly.pdbx_seq_one_letter_code
_entity_poly.pdbx_strand_id
1 'polypeptide(L)'
;MNLGGVGLPTMQADLSAISADRVEQEGLSDSSGDVATHFEAVFMSMMLKEMRATLSDGLFGQEGSDTFGALFDLHLGQHLADSGGIGLREMVAAAYAKNDVTKQEAAGLAAAALDTAKL
;
A
#
# COMPACT_ATOMS: atom_id res chain seq x y z
N MET A 1 52.75 28.24 19.34
CA MET A 1 51.96 27.86 18.15
C MET A 1 51.50 26.43 18.32
N ASN A 2 50.20 26.20 18.54
CA ASN A 2 49.58 24.87 18.60
C ASN A 2 48.68 24.75 17.35
N LEU A 3 48.98 23.82 16.45
CA LEU A 3 48.24 23.62 15.20
C LEU A 3 47.11 22.61 15.44
N GLY A 4 45.91 23.01 15.07
CA GLY A 4 44.66 22.30 15.32
C GLY A 4 44.61 20.90 14.71
N GLY A 5 44.16 19.94 15.52
CA GLY A 5 43.73 18.62 15.08
C GLY A 5 42.46 18.74 14.26
N VAL A 6 42.60 18.66 12.94
CA VAL A 6 41.48 18.48 12.02
C VAL A 6 40.99 17.04 12.18
N GLY A 7 39.89 16.86 12.90
CA GLY A 7 39.16 15.60 12.97
C GLY A 7 38.63 15.26 11.58
N LEU A 8 39.14 14.18 11.00
CA LEU A 8 38.61 13.62 9.77
C LEU A 8 37.17 13.13 10.03
N PRO A 9 36.19 13.49 9.19
CA PRO A 9 34.83 12.98 9.32
C PRO A 9 34.84 11.46 9.06
N THR A 10 34.28 10.71 10.00
CA THR A 10 34.19 9.25 9.95
C THR A 10 33.23 8.82 8.84
N MET A 11 33.78 8.24 7.77
CA MET A 11 33.06 7.61 6.64
C MET A 11 32.13 6.44 7.05
N GLN A 12 32.16 6.08 8.34
CA GLN A 12 31.42 4.98 8.95
C GLN A 12 30.04 5.40 9.48
N ALA A 13 29.83 6.70 9.75
CA ALA A 13 28.52 7.23 10.17
C ALA A 13 27.56 7.46 8.99
N ASP A 14 28.13 7.78 7.81
CA ASP A 14 27.37 8.11 6.59
C ASP A 14 26.69 6.86 5.99
N LEU A 15 27.39 5.72 5.97
CA LEU A 15 26.85 4.44 5.47
C LEU A 15 25.68 3.91 6.33
N SER A 16 25.75 4.07 7.65
CA SER A 16 24.66 3.67 8.56
C SER A 16 23.41 4.54 8.42
N ALA A 17 23.59 5.84 8.15
CA ALA A 17 22.49 6.77 7.92
C ALA A 17 21.77 6.48 6.59
N ILE A 18 22.53 6.17 5.53
CA ILE A 18 21.97 5.79 4.21
C ILE A 18 21.21 4.45 4.30
N SER A 19 21.69 3.49 5.11
CA SER A 19 20.99 2.21 5.31
C SER A 19 19.73 2.32 6.18
N ALA A 20 19.68 3.26 7.13
CA ALA A 20 18.51 3.45 7.99
C ALA A 20 17.38 4.16 7.26
N ASP A 21 17.69 5.19 6.47
CA ASP A 21 16.72 5.99 5.71
C ASP A 21 16.05 5.16 4.59
N ARG A 22 16.80 4.26 3.94
CA ARG A 22 16.25 3.39 2.88
C ARG A 22 15.36 2.26 3.40
N VAL A 23 15.65 1.74 4.60
CA VAL A 23 14.95 0.57 5.16
C VAL A 23 13.57 0.94 5.75
N GLU A 24 13.36 2.18 6.18
CA GLU A 24 12.04 2.62 6.69
C GLU A 24 11.04 3.00 5.59
N GLN A 25 11.51 3.40 4.40
CA GLN A 25 10.64 3.85 3.31
C GLN A 25 10.20 2.73 2.35
N GLU A 26 11.00 1.68 2.16
CA GLU A 26 10.70 0.59 1.22
C GLU A 26 9.75 -0.49 1.80
N GLY A 27 9.66 -0.66 3.13
CA GLY A 27 8.87 -1.75 3.73
C GLY A 27 7.36 -1.50 3.90
N LEU A 28 6.93 -0.23 4.03
CA LEU A 28 5.53 0.13 4.24
C LEU A 28 4.78 0.44 2.94
N SER A 29 5.50 1.00 1.96
CA SER A 29 4.96 1.40 0.66
C SER A 29 4.54 0.21 -0.21
N ASP A 30 5.33 -0.88 -0.19
CA ASP A 30 4.98 -2.12 -0.90
C ASP A 30 3.73 -2.80 -0.30
N SER A 31 3.62 -2.84 1.03
CA SER A 31 2.48 -3.51 1.69
C SER A 31 1.12 -2.85 1.39
N SER A 32 1.12 -1.52 1.19
CA SER A 32 -0.11 -0.78 0.90
C SER A 32 -0.58 -0.99 -0.54
N GLY A 33 0.37 -1.14 -1.49
CA GLY A 33 0.07 -1.47 -2.88
C GLY A 33 -0.53 -2.85 -3.05
N ASP A 34 0.01 -3.84 -2.32
CA ASP A 34 -0.50 -5.21 -2.31
C ASP A 34 -1.90 -5.31 -1.71
N VAL A 35 -2.14 -4.65 -0.56
CA VAL A 35 -3.47 -4.62 0.07
C VAL A 35 -4.50 -3.93 -0.82
N ALA A 36 -4.11 -2.85 -1.49
CA ALA A 36 -4.99 -2.14 -2.42
C ALA A 36 -5.32 -2.99 -3.66
N THR A 37 -4.36 -3.76 -4.18
CA THR A 37 -4.58 -4.73 -5.28
C THR A 37 -5.53 -5.84 -4.86
N HIS A 38 -5.37 -6.40 -3.66
CA HIS A 38 -6.29 -7.42 -3.15
C HIS A 38 -7.71 -6.88 -2.92
N PHE A 39 -7.84 -5.64 -2.47
CA PHE A 39 -9.15 -4.99 -2.36
C PHE A 39 -9.85 -4.87 -3.73
N GLU A 40 -9.11 -4.43 -4.75
CA GLU A 40 -9.63 -4.35 -6.11
C GLU A 40 -10.02 -5.74 -6.65
N ALA A 41 -9.19 -6.77 -6.43
CA ALA A 41 -9.48 -8.14 -6.85
C ALA A 41 -10.81 -8.67 -6.27
N VAL A 42 -11.08 -8.42 -4.98
CA VAL A 42 -12.35 -8.79 -4.34
C VAL A 42 -13.52 -8.03 -4.97
N PHE A 43 -13.37 -6.73 -5.21
CA PHE A 43 -14.41 -5.93 -5.84
C PHE A 43 -14.73 -6.41 -7.27
N MET A 44 -13.70 -6.71 -8.06
CA MET A 44 -13.86 -7.26 -9.40
C MET A 44 -14.53 -8.63 -9.38
N SER A 45 -14.16 -9.49 -8.42
CA SER A 45 -14.82 -10.79 -8.22
C SER A 45 -16.31 -10.62 -7.91
N MET A 46 -16.68 -9.62 -7.11
CA MET A 46 -18.08 -9.29 -6.82
C MET A 46 -18.82 -8.76 -8.05
N MET A 47 -18.21 -7.88 -8.84
CA MET A 47 -18.82 -7.41 -10.09
C MET A 47 -19.03 -8.55 -11.09
N LEU A 48 -18.03 -9.44 -11.26
CA LEU A 48 -18.13 -10.60 -12.13
C LEU A 48 -19.24 -11.56 -11.68
N LYS A 49 -19.38 -11.75 -10.37
CA LYS A 49 -20.48 -12.52 -9.79
C LYS A 49 -21.85 -11.92 -10.13
N GLU A 50 -22.03 -10.61 -9.96
CA GLU A 50 -23.28 -9.93 -10.30
C GLU A 50 -23.55 -9.97 -11.81
N MET A 51 -22.51 -9.78 -12.65
CA MET A 51 -22.62 -9.95 -14.10
C MET A 51 -23.07 -11.37 -14.45
N ARG A 52 -22.48 -12.41 -13.85
CA ARG A 52 -22.92 -13.79 -14.06
C ARG A 52 -24.36 -13.98 -13.59
N ALA A 53 -24.77 -13.40 -12.48
CA ALA A 53 -26.13 -13.53 -11.95
C ALA A 53 -27.19 -12.98 -12.93
N THR A 54 -26.82 -12.07 -13.84
CA THR A 54 -27.73 -11.58 -14.90
C THR A 54 -27.91 -12.56 -16.07
N LEU A 55 -27.09 -13.60 -16.19
CA LEU A 55 -27.28 -14.65 -17.20
C LEU A 55 -28.41 -15.58 -16.73
N SER A 56 -29.52 -15.57 -17.47
CA SER A 56 -30.77 -16.27 -17.16
C SER A 56 -30.67 -17.80 -17.14
N ASP A 57 -29.60 -18.35 -17.69
CA ASP A 57 -29.25 -19.77 -17.62
C ASP A 57 -27.86 -19.82 -16.98
N GLY A 58 -27.72 -20.55 -15.88
CA GLY A 58 -26.41 -20.76 -15.25
C GLY A 58 -25.44 -21.29 -16.30
N LEU A 59 -24.30 -20.60 -16.48
CA LEU A 59 -23.25 -21.00 -17.43
C LEU A 59 -22.78 -22.46 -17.18
N PHE A 60 -23.00 -22.92 -15.96
CA PHE A 60 -22.83 -24.29 -15.49
C PHE A 60 -24.19 -24.72 -14.91
N GLY A 61 -24.64 -25.96 -15.11
CA GLY A 61 -25.99 -26.41 -14.73
C GLY A 61 -26.33 -26.34 -13.22
N GLN A 62 -27.61 -26.49 -12.90
CA GLN A 62 -28.23 -26.10 -11.61
C GLN A 62 -27.66 -26.70 -10.31
N GLU A 63 -26.84 -27.74 -10.35
CA GLU A 63 -26.25 -28.34 -9.14
C GLU A 63 -24.71 -28.32 -9.24
N GLY A 64 -24.05 -27.49 -8.42
CA GLY A 64 -22.58 -27.36 -8.35
C GLY A 64 -21.97 -26.23 -9.17
N SER A 65 -22.76 -25.61 -10.06
CA SER A 65 -22.43 -24.42 -10.84
C SER A 65 -21.81 -23.28 -10.03
N ASP A 66 -22.41 -22.99 -8.88
CA ASP A 66 -22.09 -21.78 -8.13
C ASP A 66 -20.69 -21.82 -7.53
N THR A 67 -20.19 -23.01 -7.17
CA THR A 67 -18.83 -23.17 -6.65
C THR A 67 -17.80 -22.93 -7.75
N PHE A 68 -17.98 -23.54 -8.92
CA PHE A 68 -17.06 -23.34 -10.05
C PHE A 68 -17.13 -21.90 -10.58
N GLY A 69 -18.33 -21.31 -10.60
CA GLY A 69 -18.52 -19.89 -10.90
C GLY A 69 -17.80 -18.99 -9.90
N ALA A 70 -17.92 -19.24 -8.60
CA ALA A 70 -17.22 -18.45 -7.58
C ALA A 70 -15.70 -18.54 -7.71
N LEU A 71 -15.16 -19.73 -8.01
CA LEU A 71 -13.72 -19.91 -8.26
C LEU A 71 -13.26 -19.20 -9.54
N PHE A 72 -14.11 -19.21 -10.58
CA PHE A 72 -13.86 -18.49 -11.82
C PHE A 72 -13.83 -16.98 -11.60
N ASP A 73 -14.82 -16.42 -10.89
CA ASP A 73 -14.88 -14.98 -10.58
C ASP A 73 -13.66 -14.56 -9.76
N LEU A 74 -13.25 -15.39 -8.78
CA LEU A 74 -12.10 -15.11 -7.93
C LEU A 74 -10.80 -15.08 -8.75
N HIS A 75 -10.57 -16.08 -9.60
CA HIS A 75 -9.35 -16.13 -10.41
C HIS A 75 -9.32 -15.01 -11.46
N LEU A 76 -10.44 -14.77 -12.13
CA LEU A 76 -10.55 -13.73 -13.13
C LEU A 76 -10.46 -12.34 -12.50
N GLY A 77 -11.09 -12.12 -11.34
CA GLY A 77 -11.00 -10.88 -10.58
C GLY A 77 -9.58 -10.56 -10.13
N GLN A 78 -8.83 -11.56 -9.64
CA GLN A 78 -7.41 -11.41 -9.31
C GLN A 78 -6.58 -11.08 -10.56
N HIS A 79 -6.77 -11.84 -11.65
CA HIS A 79 -6.01 -11.62 -12.88
C HIS A 79 -6.26 -10.23 -13.48
N LEU A 80 -7.49 -9.74 -13.41
CA LEU A 80 -7.84 -8.41 -13.89
C LEU A 80 -7.25 -7.31 -12.98
N ALA A 81 -7.28 -7.47 -11.65
CA ALA A 81 -6.62 -6.52 -10.74
C ALA A 81 -5.10 -6.46 -10.96
N ASP A 82 -4.46 -7.61 -11.21
CA ASP A 82 -3.02 -7.69 -11.49
C ASP A 82 -2.65 -7.03 -12.83
N SER A 83 -3.51 -7.15 -13.85
CA SER A 83 -3.23 -6.65 -15.21
C SER A 83 -3.54 -5.17 -15.42
N GLY A 84 -4.04 -4.46 -14.40
CA GLY A 84 -4.31 -3.02 -14.46
C GLY A 84 -5.65 -2.60 -13.89
N GLY A 85 -6.53 -3.55 -13.60
CA GLY A 85 -7.77 -3.33 -12.85
C GLY A 85 -8.66 -2.24 -13.44
N ILE A 86 -9.35 -1.53 -12.54
CA ILE A 86 -10.19 -0.37 -12.86
C ILE A 86 -9.66 0.92 -12.24
N GLY A 87 -8.50 0.87 -11.56
CA GLY A 87 -7.84 2.02 -10.96
C GLY A 87 -8.20 2.27 -9.49
N LEU A 88 -8.87 1.31 -8.83
CA LEU A 88 -9.22 1.46 -7.42
C LEU A 88 -7.99 1.35 -6.51
N ARG A 89 -6.99 0.56 -6.91
CA ARG A 89 -5.73 0.43 -6.20
C ARG A 89 -5.10 1.80 -5.94
N GLU A 90 -4.99 2.62 -6.97
CA GLU A 90 -4.35 3.92 -6.93
C GLU A 90 -5.15 4.91 -6.09
N MET A 91 -6.49 4.83 -6.14
CA MET A 91 -7.37 5.64 -5.29
C MET A 91 -7.20 5.29 -3.80
N VAL A 92 -7.13 3.99 -3.48
CA VAL A 92 -6.93 3.51 -2.11
C VAL A 92 -5.54 3.92 -1.62
N ALA A 93 -4.49 3.66 -2.40
CA ALA A 93 -3.13 4.06 -2.07
C ALA A 93 -3.00 5.58 -1.84
N ALA A 94 -3.62 6.40 -2.69
CA ALA A 94 -3.63 7.85 -2.52
C ALA A 94 -4.37 8.31 -1.26
N ALA A 95 -5.48 7.65 -0.90
CA ALA A 95 -6.22 7.95 0.32
C ALA A 95 -5.40 7.60 1.58
N TYR A 96 -4.69 6.47 1.58
CA TYR A 96 -3.79 6.10 2.68
C TYR A 96 -2.60 7.03 2.79
N ALA A 97 -1.91 7.33 1.68
CA ALA A 97 -0.79 8.26 1.68
C ALA A 97 -1.17 9.65 2.22
N LYS A 98 -2.37 10.15 1.89
CA LYS A 98 -2.89 11.42 2.42
C LYS A 98 -3.13 11.38 3.94
N ASN A 99 -3.52 10.23 4.48
CA ASN A 99 -3.72 10.05 5.91
C ASN A 99 -2.38 9.96 6.68
N ASP A 100 -1.34 9.38 6.09
CA ASP A 100 -0.01 9.36 6.71
C ASP A 100 0.63 10.75 6.78
N VAL A 101 0.48 11.56 5.72
CA VAL A 101 0.97 12.96 5.69
C VAL A 101 0.29 13.80 6.76
N THR A 102 -1.04 13.70 6.89
CA THR A 102 -1.79 14.45 7.91
C THR A 102 -1.49 13.98 9.33
N LYS A 103 -1.14 12.70 9.53
CA LYS A 103 -0.68 12.16 10.82
C LYS A 103 0.74 12.61 11.17
N GLN A 104 1.65 12.69 10.20
CA GLN A 104 3.02 13.20 10.40
C GLN A 104 3.07 14.71 10.63
N GLU A 105 2.26 15.52 9.94
CA GLU A 105 2.18 16.97 10.19
C GLU A 105 1.61 17.27 11.59
N ALA A 106 0.60 16.52 12.04
CA ALA A 106 0.07 16.66 13.40
C ALA A 106 1.10 16.25 14.48
N ALA A 107 1.90 15.21 14.22
CA ALA A 107 2.96 14.80 15.13
C ALA A 107 4.14 15.80 15.16
N GLY A 108 4.49 16.39 14.00
CA GLY A 108 5.52 17.42 13.89
C GLY A 108 5.16 18.73 14.60
N LEU A 109 3.92 19.19 14.48
CA LEU A 109 3.44 20.37 15.22
C LEU A 109 3.39 20.12 16.74
N ALA A 110 3.01 18.91 17.17
CA ALA A 110 3.00 18.55 18.59
C ALA A 110 4.42 18.47 19.18
N ALA A 111 5.39 17.96 18.42
CA ALA A 111 6.79 17.91 18.83
C ALA A 111 7.42 19.31 18.91
N ALA A 112 7.12 20.20 17.95
CA ALA A 112 7.59 21.58 17.96
C ALA A 112 7.02 22.40 19.14
N ALA A 113 5.76 22.17 19.53
CA ALA A 113 5.16 22.82 20.69
C ALA A 113 5.81 22.41 22.03
N LEU A 114 6.29 21.17 22.12
CA LEU A 114 7.00 20.65 23.31
C LEU A 114 8.43 21.20 23.45
N ASP A 115 9.10 21.51 22.35
CA ASP A 115 10.45 22.09 22.33
C ASP A 115 10.43 23.58 22.74
N THR A 116 9.42 24.33 22.28
CA THR A 116 9.23 25.75 22.68
C THR A 116 8.86 25.94 24.16
N ALA A 117 8.43 24.90 24.86
CA ALA A 117 8.07 24.97 26.29
C ALA A 117 9.26 24.67 27.23
N LYS A 118 10.45 24.37 26.70
CA LYS A 118 11.66 23.99 27.44
C LYS A 118 12.72 25.10 27.56
N LEU A 119 12.42 26.32 27.09
CA LEU A 119 13.20 27.54 27.29
C LEU A 119 12.52 28.45 28.31
#